data_AF-A0A7Y7AFL8-F1
#
_entry.id   AF-A0A7Y7AFL8-F1
#
_cell.length_a   1.000
_cell.length_b   1.000
_cell.length_c   1.000
_cell.angle_alpha   90.00
_cell.angle_beta   90.00
_cell.angle_gamma   90.00
#
_symmetry.space_group_name_H-M   'P 1'
#
loop_
_entity.id
_entity.type
_entity.pdbx_description
1 polymer ?
#
loop_
_entity_poly.entity_id
_entity_poly.type
_entity_poly.pdbx_seq_one_letter_code
_entity_poly.pdbx_strand_id
1 'polypeptide(L)'
;MRQSFSIKSFFVVFILGFTAGCVGEEPLSDSEIGTENKKAFEASSNDVDKNEPSQIFIDFVREIDSLGWGADTVRVNKVGLYALDAVHPTLIQKLPFYKLQYDQTTVHNVLRYTFSKSHKKADQALSKVRQIWGYFYRDKAGVSWIADGMIEEWSFSNEKEAQEAYAELKKHGNNIYFNTMPFFYQIDESVFIFHTRAMAFSYYQKPLYESFVLKVKD
;
A
#
# COMPACT_ATOMS: atom_id res chain seq x y z
N MET A 1 40.10 -16.12 11.64
CA MET A 1 39.17 -17.08 12.25
C MET A 1 37.76 -16.72 11.84
N ARG A 2 37.08 -17.61 11.11
CA ARG A 2 35.68 -17.49 10.72
C ARG A 2 34.80 -17.81 11.92
N GLN A 3 33.72 -17.06 12.14
CA GLN A 3 32.52 -17.61 12.78
C GLN A 3 31.31 -17.24 11.93
N SER A 4 30.79 -18.29 11.31
CA SER A 4 29.53 -18.35 10.57
C SER A 4 28.40 -18.48 11.59
N PHE A 5 27.39 -17.60 11.50
CA PHE A 5 26.13 -17.80 12.21
C PHE A 5 25.07 -18.26 11.22
N SER A 6 24.73 -19.55 11.37
CA SER A 6 23.63 -20.24 10.74
C SER A 6 22.35 -19.94 11.52
N ILE A 7 21.36 -19.31 10.89
CA ILE A 7 20.02 -19.14 11.47
C ILE A 7 19.08 -20.13 10.80
N LYS A 8 18.55 -21.00 11.65
CA LYS A 8 17.67 -22.11 11.35
C LYS A 8 16.31 -21.63 10.87
N SER A 9 15.80 -22.26 9.83
CA SER A 9 14.43 -22.14 9.33
C SER A 9 13.41 -22.46 10.43
N PHE A 10 12.51 -21.53 10.72
CA PHE A 10 11.30 -21.77 11.51
C PHE A 10 10.18 -22.22 10.56
N PHE A 11 9.76 -23.47 10.70
CA PHE A 11 8.51 -23.97 10.12
C PHE A 11 7.35 -23.58 11.05
N VAL A 12 6.41 -22.78 10.55
CA VAL A 12 5.13 -22.53 11.22
C VAL A 12 4.08 -23.42 10.56
N VAL A 13 3.54 -24.36 11.33
CA VAL A 13 2.43 -25.23 10.95
C VAL A 13 1.13 -24.48 11.20
N PHE A 14 0.33 -24.24 10.16
CA PHE A 14 -1.03 -23.71 10.27
C PHE A 14 -2.03 -24.87 10.26
N ILE A 15 -2.83 -24.97 11.34
CA ILE A 15 -4.05 -25.79 11.37
C ILE A 15 -5.22 -24.84 11.17
N LEU A 16 -5.93 -24.98 10.06
CA LEU A 16 -7.23 -24.34 9.80
C LEU A 16 -8.33 -25.39 9.98
N GLY A 17 -9.31 -25.07 10.82
CA GLY A 17 -10.51 -25.86 11.02
C GLY A 17 -11.78 -25.02 10.91
N PHE A 18 -12.80 -25.65 10.31
CA PHE A 18 -14.24 -25.34 10.36
C PHE A 18 -14.75 -24.11 9.59
N THR A 19 -15.93 -24.10 8.94
CA THR A 19 -16.87 -25.10 8.39
C THR A 19 -17.83 -24.32 7.50
N ALA A 20 -18.36 -24.98 6.47
CA ALA A 20 -19.36 -24.46 5.56
C ALA A 20 -20.70 -24.11 6.24
N GLY A 21 -21.33 -23.02 5.77
CA GLY A 21 -22.72 -22.70 6.01
C GLY A 21 -23.35 -22.22 4.70
N CYS A 22 -24.16 -23.08 4.09
CA CYS A 22 -25.01 -22.78 2.94
C CYS A 22 -26.33 -22.18 3.44
N VAL A 23 -26.76 -21.04 2.88
CA VAL A 23 -28.17 -20.64 2.79
C VAL A 23 -28.32 -19.92 1.45
N GLY A 24 -29.22 -20.40 0.60
CA GLY A 24 -29.62 -19.74 -0.63
C GLY A 24 -30.82 -18.84 -0.40
N GLU A 25 -31.10 -17.95 -1.36
CA GLU A 25 -32.44 -17.76 -1.93
C GLU A 25 -32.38 -16.77 -3.13
N GLU A 26 -32.98 -17.26 -4.21
CA GLU A 26 -33.61 -16.74 -5.42
C GLU A 26 -33.42 -15.31 -6.01
N PRO A 27 -33.59 -15.20 -7.36
CA PRO A 27 -33.32 -13.99 -8.12
C PRO A 27 -34.55 -13.07 -8.23
N LEU A 28 -34.32 -11.76 -8.23
CA LEU A 28 -35.32 -10.75 -8.53
C LEU A 28 -34.96 -9.94 -9.77
N SER A 29 -36.05 -9.58 -10.45
CA SER A 29 -36.23 -9.22 -11.85
C SER A 29 -35.67 -7.87 -12.29
N ASP A 30 -35.52 -7.80 -13.61
CA ASP A 30 -35.23 -6.64 -14.45
C ASP A 30 -36.03 -5.37 -14.10
N SER A 31 -35.35 -4.22 -14.14
CA SER A 31 -35.95 -2.98 -14.62
C SER A 31 -34.90 -2.10 -15.28
N GLU A 32 -35.18 -1.77 -16.54
CA GLU A 32 -34.46 -0.87 -17.41
C GLU A 32 -34.64 0.58 -16.94
N ILE A 33 -33.55 1.32 -16.74
CA ILE A 33 -33.59 2.79 -16.70
C ILE A 33 -32.34 3.36 -17.39
N GLY A 34 -32.59 4.09 -18.48
CA GLY A 34 -31.92 5.38 -18.72
C GLY A 34 -30.57 5.36 -19.42
N THR A 35 -30.62 5.21 -20.74
CA THR A 35 -29.64 5.76 -21.68
C THR A 35 -29.58 7.29 -21.55
N GLU A 36 -28.43 7.88 -21.90
CA GLU A 36 -28.15 9.32 -22.07
C GLU A 36 -27.55 10.09 -20.87
N ASN A 37 -26.22 9.96 -20.71
CA ASN A 37 -25.30 11.11 -20.75
C ASN A 37 -23.84 10.62 -20.86
N LYS A 38 -23.49 10.05 -22.02
CA LYS A 38 -22.10 9.86 -22.45
C LYS A 38 -21.71 11.05 -23.32
N LYS A 39 -21.18 12.11 -22.69
CA LYS A 39 -20.38 13.10 -23.41
C LYS A 39 -19.38 13.78 -22.47
N ALA A 40 -18.12 13.70 -22.90
CA ALA A 40 -16.96 14.45 -22.44
C ALA A 40 -16.32 14.02 -21.11
N PHE A 41 -15.71 12.82 -21.11
CA PHE A 41 -14.41 12.65 -20.45
C PHE A 41 -13.54 11.72 -21.30
N GLU A 42 -13.30 12.11 -22.55
CA GLU A 42 -12.11 11.65 -23.28
C GLU A 42 -10.91 12.42 -22.71
N ALA A 43 -10.52 12.07 -21.49
CA ALA A 43 -9.20 12.38 -20.98
C ALA A 43 -8.24 11.35 -21.59
N SER A 44 -7.68 11.72 -22.74
CA SER A 44 -6.32 11.39 -23.17
C SER A 44 -5.70 10.15 -22.51
N SER A 45 -6.05 8.95 -22.99
CA SER A 45 -5.52 7.68 -22.50
C SER A 45 -4.09 7.37 -22.98
N ASN A 46 -3.26 8.40 -23.20
CA ASN A 46 -1.89 8.27 -23.69
C ASN A 46 -1.00 9.37 -23.09
N ASP A 47 -0.74 9.32 -21.78
CA ASP A 47 0.42 9.98 -21.18
C ASP A 47 0.73 9.27 -19.83
N VAL A 48 1.70 8.36 -19.82
CA VAL A 48 3.10 8.54 -19.39
C VAL A 48 3.26 8.23 -17.91
N ASP A 49 4.29 7.44 -17.59
CA ASP A 49 4.81 7.27 -16.23
C ASP A 49 4.69 8.59 -15.47
N LYS A 50 3.74 8.67 -14.53
CA LYS A 50 3.60 9.88 -13.71
C LYS A 50 4.92 10.06 -12.96
N ASN A 51 5.68 11.09 -13.36
CA ASN A 51 6.98 11.39 -12.77
C ASN A 51 6.88 11.90 -11.32
N GLU A 52 5.66 12.04 -10.80
CA GLU A 52 5.38 12.53 -9.46
C GLU A 52 4.17 11.77 -8.86
N PRO A 53 4.06 11.68 -7.52
CA PRO A 53 2.86 11.22 -6.84
C PRO A 53 1.69 12.16 -7.10
N SER A 54 0.48 11.68 -6.85
CA SER A 54 -0.72 12.51 -7.00
C SER A 54 -0.71 13.72 -6.06
N GLN A 55 -1.38 14.79 -6.48
CA GLN A 55 -1.48 16.01 -5.68
C GLN A 55 -2.13 15.74 -4.31
N ILE A 56 -3.12 14.84 -4.25
CA ILE A 56 -3.75 14.43 -3.00
C ILE A 56 -2.77 13.77 -2.03
N PHE A 57 -1.82 12.98 -2.55
CA PHE A 57 -0.77 12.38 -1.73
C PHE A 57 0.20 13.46 -1.21
N ILE A 58 0.64 14.36 -2.09
CA ILE A 58 1.56 15.46 -1.72
C ILE A 58 0.93 16.35 -0.64
N ASP A 59 -0.33 16.72 -0.81
CA ASP A 59 -1.04 17.58 0.13
C ASP A 59 -1.25 16.91 1.49
N PHE A 60 -1.60 15.62 1.48
CA PHE A 60 -1.71 14.83 2.72
C PHE A 60 -0.37 14.70 3.44
N VAL A 61 0.72 14.45 2.71
CA VAL A 61 2.06 14.37 3.29
C VAL A 61 2.47 15.70 3.93
N ARG A 62 2.18 16.82 3.28
CA ARG A 62 2.44 18.16 3.83
C ARG A 62 1.65 18.41 5.12
N GLU A 63 0.40 17.96 5.14
CA GLU A 63 -0.47 18.05 6.31
C GLU A 63 0.12 17.28 7.50
N ILE A 64 0.47 16.01 7.32
CA ILE A 64 1.01 15.20 8.42
C ILE A 64 2.39 15.73 8.89
N ASP A 65 3.23 16.27 8.00
CA ASP A 65 4.50 16.89 8.40
C ASP A 65 4.26 18.12 9.29
N SER A 66 3.25 18.93 8.98
CA SER A 66 2.83 20.07 9.82
C SER A 66 2.30 19.66 11.20
N LEU A 67 1.77 18.44 11.31
CA LEU A 67 1.32 17.82 12.57
C LEU A 67 2.47 17.13 13.34
N GLY A 68 3.71 17.23 12.86
CA GLY A 68 4.89 16.61 13.49
C GLY A 68 5.23 15.21 12.98
N TRP A 69 4.51 14.69 11.99
CA TRP A 69 4.76 13.40 11.35
C TRP A 69 5.59 13.57 10.08
N GLY A 70 6.87 13.86 10.25
CA GLY A 70 7.73 14.22 9.13
C GLY A 70 8.72 13.15 8.68
N ALA A 71 9.35 13.40 7.55
CA ALA A 71 10.37 12.51 7.01
C ALA A 71 11.63 12.44 7.91
N ASP A 72 12.28 11.28 7.89
CA ASP A 72 13.60 11.05 8.50
C ASP A 72 14.38 10.07 7.62
N THR A 73 15.05 10.62 6.61
CA THR A 73 15.80 9.86 5.60
C THR A 73 17.02 9.14 6.18
N VAL A 74 17.58 9.63 7.30
CA VAL A 74 18.70 8.98 8.00
C VAL A 74 18.23 7.67 8.63
N ARG A 75 17.05 7.69 9.25
CA ARG A 75 16.47 6.52 9.90
C ARG A 75 16.02 5.45 8.91
N VAL A 76 15.51 5.82 7.74
CA VAL A 76 15.12 4.88 6.68
C VAL A 76 16.22 3.86 6.42
N ASN A 77 17.44 4.35 6.20
CA ASN A 77 18.62 3.51 5.91
C ASN A 77 19.05 2.66 7.11
N LYS A 78 18.81 3.14 8.33
CA LYS A 78 19.14 2.41 9.56
C LYS A 78 18.17 1.27 9.86
N VAL A 79 16.89 1.46 9.55
CA VAL A 79 15.84 0.49 9.87
C VAL A 79 15.83 -0.67 8.87
N GLY A 80 16.04 -0.39 7.57
CA GLY A 80 16.19 -1.44 6.54
C GLY A 80 14.95 -2.31 6.33
N LEU A 81 13.77 -1.90 6.80
CA LEU A 81 12.52 -2.69 6.72
C LEU A 81 11.66 -2.36 5.49
N TYR A 82 11.90 -1.21 4.86
CA TYR A 82 11.05 -0.67 3.80
C TYR A 82 11.59 -0.88 2.38
N ALA A 83 12.68 -1.65 2.23
CA ALA A 83 13.40 -1.81 0.95
C ALA A 83 13.79 -0.47 0.28
N LEU A 84 14.12 0.52 1.11
CA LEU A 84 14.49 1.90 0.70
C LEU A 84 15.99 2.19 0.81
N ASP A 85 16.77 1.25 1.32
CA ASP A 85 18.19 1.40 1.64
C ASP A 85 19.06 1.76 0.42
N ALA A 86 18.67 1.29 -0.77
CA ALA A 86 19.34 1.61 -2.03
C ALA A 86 18.59 2.67 -2.87
N VAL A 87 17.49 3.22 -2.37
CA VAL A 87 16.62 4.13 -3.13
C VAL A 87 16.90 5.58 -2.73
N HIS A 88 17.43 6.37 -3.67
CA HIS A 88 17.60 7.80 -3.45
C HIS A 88 16.24 8.52 -3.46
N PRO A 89 15.92 9.33 -2.45
CA PRO A 89 14.68 10.08 -2.46
C PRO A 89 14.71 11.17 -3.54
N THR A 90 13.59 11.32 -4.23
CA THR A 90 13.30 12.45 -5.12
C THR A 90 12.61 13.54 -4.30
N LEU A 91 13.15 14.76 -4.34
CA LEU A 91 12.52 15.89 -3.66
C LEU A 91 11.41 16.47 -4.52
N ILE A 92 10.18 16.29 -4.08
CA ILE A 92 8.99 16.83 -4.73
C ILE A 92 8.41 17.85 -3.78
N GLN A 93 8.42 19.13 -4.19
CA GLN A 93 8.00 20.26 -3.34
C GLN A 93 8.69 20.26 -1.95
N LYS A 94 9.99 19.93 -1.93
CA LYS A 94 10.85 19.80 -0.72
C LYS A 94 10.51 18.61 0.20
N LEU A 95 9.62 17.70 -0.21
CA LEU A 95 9.30 16.47 0.51
C LEU A 95 10.05 15.29 -0.15
N PRO A 96 10.70 14.41 0.63
CA PRO A 96 11.46 13.28 0.09
C PRO A 96 10.54 12.08 -0.21
N PHE A 97 10.21 11.90 -1.49
CA PHE A 97 9.47 10.74 -1.98
C PHE A 97 10.41 9.68 -2.58
N TYR A 98 10.02 8.41 -2.47
CA TYR A 98 10.79 7.27 -2.95
C TYR A 98 10.07 6.65 -4.15
N LYS A 99 10.72 6.62 -5.31
CA LYS A 99 10.22 5.93 -6.49
C LYS A 99 10.59 4.45 -6.40
N LEU A 100 9.60 3.56 -6.33
CA LEU A 100 9.81 2.12 -6.14
C LEU A 100 9.44 1.35 -7.40
N GLN A 101 10.09 0.20 -7.59
CA GLN A 101 9.75 -0.78 -8.61
C GLN A 101 9.03 -1.95 -7.95
N TYR A 102 7.98 -2.46 -8.59
CA TYR A 102 7.17 -3.56 -8.03
C TYR A 102 8.02 -4.77 -7.65
N ASP A 103 8.94 -5.17 -8.54
CA ASP A 103 9.82 -6.32 -8.36
C ASP A 103 10.84 -6.16 -7.21
N GLN A 104 11.01 -4.94 -6.71
CA GLN A 104 11.85 -4.62 -5.55
C GLN A 104 11.05 -4.52 -4.24
N THR A 105 9.71 -4.54 -4.30
CA THR A 105 8.86 -4.44 -3.10
C THR A 105 8.86 -5.73 -2.28
N THR A 106 8.66 -5.59 -0.96
CA THR A 106 8.37 -6.72 -0.05
C THR A 106 7.13 -7.49 -0.52
N VAL A 107 6.16 -6.81 -1.11
CA VAL A 107 4.93 -7.39 -1.67
C VAL A 107 5.26 -8.44 -2.72
N HIS A 108 6.02 -8.07 -3.76
CA HIS A 108 6.42 -9.00 -4.81
C HIS A 108 7.18 -10.20 -4.24
N ASN A 109 8.14 -9.95 -3.33
CA ASN A 109 8.92 -11.01 -2.70
C ASN A 109 8.02 -12.01 -1.96
N VAL A 110 7.12 -11.55 -1.09
CA VAL A 110 6.24 -12.44 -0.32
C VAL A 110 5.31 -13.24 -1.24
N LEU A 111 4.73 -12.60 -2.25
CA LEU A 111 3.79 -13.26 -3.16
C LEU A 111 4.49 -14.29 -4.05
N ARG A 112 5.69 -13.98 -4.56
CA ARG A 112 6.47 -14.86 -5.43
C ARG A 112 6.94 -16.13 -4.74
N TYR A 113 7.36 -16.02 -3.47
CA TYR A 113 7.87 -17.17 -2.71
C TYR A 113 6.76 -17.99 -2.03
N THR A 114 5.50 -17.56 -2.12
CA THR A 114 4.36 -18.31 -1.60
C THR A 114 3.70 -19.13 -2.72
N PHE A 115 3.89 -20.45 -2.71
CA PHE A 115 3.45 -21.38 -3.77
C PHE A 115 1.94 -21.67 -3.83
N SER A 116 1.08 -20.73 -3.44
CA SER A 116 -0.37 -20.90 -3.49
C SER A 116 -0.97 -20.27 -4.76
N LYS A 117 -2.00 -20.91 -5.33
CA LYS A 117 -2.73 -20.38 -6.51
C LYS A 117 -3.27 -18.97 -6.26
N SER A 118 -3.70 -18.68 -5.02
CA SER A 118 -4.21 -17.36 -4.65
C SER A 118 -3.10 -16.30 -4.66
N HIS A 119 -1.89 -16.63 -4.17
CA HIS A 119 -0.77 -15.68 -4.17
C HIS A 119 -0.27 -15.39 -5.59
N LYS A 120 -0.27 -16.40 -6.47
CA LYS A 120 0.02 -16.19 -7.91
C LYS A 120 -0.97 -15.23 -8.56
N LYS A 121 -2.26 -15.36 -8.25
CA LYS A 121 -3.29 -14.45 -8.74
C LYS A 121 -3.07 -13.02 -8.22
N ALA A 122 -2.74 -12.88 -6.94
CA ALA A 122 -2.42 -11.59 -6.34
C ALA A 122 -1.20 -10.94 -7.02
N ASP A 123 -0.12 -11.69 -7.23
CA ASP A 123 1.09 -11.19 -7.91
C ASP A 123 0.79 -10.75 -9.35
N GLN A 124 -0.06 -11.49 -10.08
CA GLN A 124 -0.51 -11.12 -11.42
C GLN A 124 -1.35 -9.84 -11.44
N ALA A 125 -2.20 -9.61 -10.43
CA ALA A 125 -2.98 -8.38 -10.33
C ALA A 125 -2.09 -7.18 -9.98
N LEU A 126 -1.18 -7.36 -9.02
CA LEU A 126 -0.34 -6.31 -8.47
C LEU A 126 0.82 -5.92 -9.38
N SER A 127 1.35 -6.85 -10.18
CA SER A 127 2.39 -6.57 -11.18
C SER A 127 1.96 -5.65 -12.32
N LYS A 128 0.66 -5.34 -12.45
CA LYS A 128 0.15 -4.34 -13.41
C LYS A 128 0.39 -2.89 -12.97
N VAL A 129 0.87 -2.68 -11.75
CA VAL A 129 1.21 -1.33 -11.25
C VAL A 129 2.21 -0.66 -12.18
N ARG A 130 1.95 0.59 -12.53
CA ARG A 130 2.81 1.40 -13.40
C ARG A 130 3.88 2.12 -12.58
N GLN A 131 3.46 2.69 -11.47
CA GLN A 131 4.27 3.55 -10.65
C GLN A 131 3.95 3.32 -9.18
N ILE A 132 5.00 3.24 -8.36
CA ILE A 132 4.89 3.24 -6.91
C ILE A 132 5.66 4.43 -6.36
N TRP A 133 5.00 5.23 -5.54
CA TRP A 133 5.61 6.31 -4.75
C TRP A 133 5.46 6.01 -3.27
N GLY A 134 6.57 6.03 -2.54
CA GLY A 134 6.60 5.88 -1.09
C GLY A 134 6.94 7.18 -0.38
N TYR A 135 6.33 7.42 0.78
CA TYR A 135 6.74 8.46 1.72
C TYR A 135 6.95 7.85 3.10
N PHE A 136 8.18 7.91 3.60
CA PHE A 136 8.50 7.50 4.95
C PHE A 136 8.31 8.65 5.92
N TYR A 137 7.63 8.37 7.04
CA TYR A 137 7.33 9.36 8.07
C TYR A 137 7.60 8.80 9.46
N ARG A 138 7.86 9.70 10.41
CA ARG A 138 7.97 9.38 11.84
C ARG A 138 7.34 10.46 12.70
N ASP A 139 6.95 10.08 13.91
CA ASP A 139 6.63 11.02 14.97
C ASP A 139 7.91 11.75 15.41
N LYS A 140 7.98 13.08 15.17
CA LYS A 140 9.11 13.91 15.60
C LYS A 140 9.04 14.26 17.10
N ALA A 141 7.88 14.14 17.74
CA ALA A 141 7.70 14.43 19.16
C ALA A 141 7.99 13.22 20.07
N GLY A 142 7.89 12.00 19.55
CA GLY A 142 8.15 10.76 20.28
C GLY A 142 9.61 10.61 20.74
N VAL A 143 9.84 10.62 22.05
CA VAL A 143 11.20 10.55 22.65
C VAL A 143 11.63 9.11 22.97
N SER A 144 10.70 8.27 23.46
CA SER A 144 10.98 6.89 23.91
C SER A 144 10.60 5.83 22.87
N TRP A 145 9.42 5.98 22.26
CA TRP A 145 8.91 5.12 21.21
C TRP A 145 8.74 5.95 19.93
N ILE A 146 9.73 5.87 19.04
CA ILE A 146 9.65 6.55 17.74
C ILE A 146 8.70 5.75 16.86
N ALA A 147 7.43 6.15 16.82
CA ALA A 147 6.47 5.62 15.86
C ALA A 147 6.87 6.06 14.45
N ASP A 148 6.91 5.12 13.52
CA ASP A 148 7.27 5.37 12.14
C ASP A 148 6.44 4.46 11.22
N GLY A 149 6.37 4.88 9.96
CA GLY A 149 5.58 4.19 8.96
C GLY A 149 5.89 4.68 7.55
N MET A 150 5.18 4.08 6.63
CA MET A 150 5.26 4.38 5.22
C MET A 150 3.85 4.51 4.65
N ILE A 151 3.69 5.49 3.78
CA ILE A 151 2.53 5.64 2.92
C ILE A 151 3.02 5.33 1.52
N GLU A 152 2.31 4.47 0.80
CA GLU A 152 2.60 4.14 -0.58
C GLU A 152 1.39 4.50 -1.44
N GLU A 153 1.64 5.08 -2.61
CA GLU A 153 0.68 5.26 -3.68
C GLU A 153 1.09 4.35 -4.86
N TRP A 154 0.19 3.45 -5.23
CA TRP A 154 0.37 2.51 -6.34
C TRP A 154 -0.59 2.91 -7.46
N SER A 155 -0.06 3.44 -8.56
CA SER A 155 -0.86 3.88 -9.71
C SER A 155 -0.93 2.81 -10.80
N PHE A 156 -2.13 2.61 -11.33
CA PHE A 156 -2.47 1.65 -12.37
C PHE A 156 -2.90 2.35 -13.67
N SER A 157 -3.11 1.59 -14.73
CA SER A 157 -3.48 2.17 -16.03
C SER A 157 -4.95 2.59 -16.09
N ASN A 158 -5.78 2.09 -15.18
CA ASN A 158 -7.22 2.36 -15.11
C ASN A 158 -7.78 1.92 -13.74
N GLU A 159 -8.98 2.40 -13.45
CA GLU A 159 -9.70 2.13 -12.20
C GLU A 159 -9.95 0.63 -11.96
N LYS A 160 -10.23 -0.14 -13.02
CA LYS A 160 -10.47 -1.59 -12.90
C LYS A 160 -9.23 -2.33 -12.40
N GLU A 161 -8.06 -2.01 -12.93
CA GLU A 161 -6.79 -2.58 -12.47
C GLU A 161 -6.51 -2.20 -11.01
N ALA A 162 -6.76 -0.94 -10.63
CA ALA A 162 -6.63 -0.48 -9.26
C ALA A 162 -7.59 -1.20 -8.31
N GLN A 163 -8.85 -1.41 -8.71
CA GLN A 163 -9.85 -2.13 -7.94
C GLN A 163 -9.47 -3.62 -7.75
N GLU A 164 -8.97 -4.28 -8.81
CA GLU A 164 -8.45 -5.65 -8.73
C GLU A 164 -7.28 -5.75 -7.75
N ALA A 165 -6.32 -4.82 -7.85
CA ALA A 165 -5.17 -4.76 -6.94
C ALA A 165 -5.59 -4.49 -5.49
N TYR A 166 -6.50 -3.54 -5.27
CA TYR A 166 -7.05 -3.24 -3.95
C TYR A 166 -7.72 -4.46 -3.31
N ALA A 167 -8.53 -5.20 -4.08
CA ALA A 167 -9.19 -6.42 -3.60
C ALA A 167 -8.17 -7.50 -3.17
N GLU A 168 -7.10 -7.70 -3.96
CA GLU A 168 -6.05 -8.66 -3.63
C GLU A 168 -5.22 -8.19 -2.41
N LEU A 169 -4.93 -6.89 -2.29
CA LEU A 169 -4.28 -6.31 -1.09
C LEU A 169 -5.14 -6.46 0.16
N LYS A 170 -6.46 -6.24 0.08
CA LYS A 170 -7.37 -6.48 1.21
C LYS A 170 -7.39 -7.94 1.64
N LYS A 171 -7.30 -8.86 0.69
CA LYS A 171 -7.33 -10.30 0.93
C LYS A 171 -6.01 -10.85 1.46
N HIS A 172 -4.88 -10.39 0.93
CA HIS A 172 -3.55 -10.92 1.20
C HIS A 172 -2.69 -10.01 2.10
N GLY A 173 -3.14 -8.79 2.37
CA GLY A 173 -2.38 -7.73 3.01
C GLY A 173 -1.82 -8.11 4.38
N ASN A 174 -2.58 -8.85 5.20
CA ASN A 174 -2.08 -9.28 6.51
C ASN A 174 -0.89 -10.25 6.43
N ASN A 175 -0.78 -11.02 5.34
CA ASN A 175 0.36 -11.90 5.10
C ASN A 175 1.54 -11.12 4.51
N ILE A 176 1.25 -10.21 3.57
CA ILE A 176 2.25 -9.40 2.89
C ILE A 176 2.93 -8.43 3.87
N TYR A 177 2.13 -7.77 4.69
CA TYR A 177 2.52 -6.78 5.68
C TYR A 177 2.42 -7.39 7.08
N PHE A 178 3.04 -8.57 7.25
CA PHE A 178 3.00 -9.29 8.51
C PHE A 178 3.52 -8.42 9.65
N ASN A 179 2.79 -8.41 10.76
CA ASN A 179 3.11 -7.62 11.95
C ASN A 179 3.17 -6.10 11.72
N THR A 180 2.46 -5.51 10.75
CA THR A 180 2.41 -4.03 10.58
C THR A 180 0.99 -3.44 10.64
N MET A 181 -0.04 -4.28 10.50
CA MET A 181 -1.45 -3.91 10.45
C MET A 181 -1.74 -2.83 9.38
N PRO A 182 -1.66 -3.19 8.08
CA PRO A 182 -1.80 -2.23 7.00
C PRO A 182 -3.24 -1.71 6.86
N PHE A 183 -3.38 -0.46 6.40
CA PHE A 183 -4.63 0.11 5.92
C PHE A 183 -4.55 0.39 4.42
N PHE A 184 -5.66 0.18 3.72
CA PHE A 184 -5.73 0.28 2.26
C PHE A 184 -6.89 1.18 1.86
N TYR A 185 -6.69 2.02 0.86
CA TYR A 185 -7.75 2.84 0.27
C TYR A 185 -7.54 2.97 -1.24
N GLN A 186 -8.62 2.95 -2.03
CA GLN A 186 -8.56 3.15 -3.48
C GLN A 186 -9.15 4.52 -3.83
N ILE A 187 -8.49 5.24 -4.73
CA ILE A 187 -8.97 6.50 -5.34
C ILE A 187 -8.67 6.40 -6.82
N ASP A 188 -9.70 6.43 -7.66
CA ASP A 188 -9.57 6.31 -9.12
C ASP A 188 -8.64 5.14 -9.51
N GLU A 189 -7.55 5.44 -10.19
CA GLU A 189 -6.54 4.51 -10.69
C GLU A 189 -5.40 4.25 -9.68
N SER A 190 -5.50 4.76 -8.45
CA SER A 190 -4.48 4.63 -7.42
C SER A 190 -4.97 3.81 -6.22
N VAL A 191 -4.06 3.01 -5.64
CA VAL A 191 -4.24 2.34 -4.35
C VAL A 191 -3.23 2.90 -3.35
N PHE A 192 -3.74 3.37 -2.22
CA PHE A 192 -2.96 3.87 -1.10
C PHE A 192 -2.79 2.80 -0.04
N ILE A 193 -1.56 2.62 0.44
CA ILE A 193 -1.23 1.66 1.49
C ILE A 193 -0.54 2.42 2.63
N PHE A 194 -1.09 2.29 3.83
CA PHE A 194 -0.51 2.80 5.06
C PHE A 194 -0.03 1.60 5.86
N HIS A 195 1.27 1.54 6.17
CA HIS A 195 1.79 0.51 7.07
C HIS A 195 2.90 1.04 7.98
N THR A 196 3.07 0.39 9.12
CA THR A 196 4.10 0.74 10.11
C THR A 196 5.20 -0.31 10.13
N ARG A 197 6.31 -0.08 10.85
CA ARG A 197 7.30 -1.16 11.01
C ARG A 197 6.84 -2.32 11.90
N ALA A 198 5.85 -2.08 12.77
CA ALA A 198 5.39 -3.03 13.77
C ALA A 198 3.96 -2.70 14.21
N MET A 199 3.16 -3.72 14.47
CA MET A 199 1.75 -3.61 14.85
C MET A 199 1.54 -2.71 16.06
N ALA A 200 2.50 -2.64 16.98
CA ALA A 200 2.43 -1.73 18.13
C ALA A 200 2.31 -0.24 17.75
N PHE A 201 2.76 0.15 16.55
CA PHE A 201 2.67 1.53 16.06
C PHE A 201 1.41 1.81 15.24
N SER A 202 0.59 0.79 14.94
CA SER A 202 -0.62 0.94 14.13
C SER A 202 -1.68 1.82 14.82
N TYR A 203 -1.67 1.89 16.15
CA TYR A 203 -2.49 2.80 16.93
C TYR A 203 -2.26 4.27 16.55
N TYR A 204 -1.02 4.65 16.27
CA TYR A 204 -0.68 6.01 15.86
C TYR A 204 -0.93 6.26 14.36
N GLN A 205 -0.82 5.22 13.54
CA GLN A 205 -1.09 5.32 12.10
C GLN A 205 -2.58 5.45 11.79
N LYS A 206 -3.45 4.79 12.56
CA LYS A 206 -4.88 4.76 12.30
C LYS A 206 -5.51 6.16 12.17
N PRO A 207 -5.24 7.14 13.08
CA PRO A 207 -5.75 8.50 12.93
C PRO A 207 -5.28 9.20 11.63
N LEU A 208 -4.05 8.94 11.18
CA LEU A 208 -3.54 9.49 9.91
C LEU A 208 -4.28 8.89 8.71
N TYR A 209 -4.53 7.59 8.73
CA TYR A 209 -5.33 6.94 7.70
C TYR A 209 -6.78 7.48 7.68
N GLU A 210 -7.39 7.64 8.86
CA GLU A 210 -8.76 8.16 8.95
C GLU A 210 -8.86 9.61 8.44
N SER A 211 -7.89 10.48 8.75
CA SER A 211 -7.88 11.84 8.21
C SER A 211 -7.66 11.86 6.69
N PHE A 212 -6.84 10.97 6.14
CA PHE A 212 -6.70 10.79 4.70
C PHE A 212 -8.05 10.43 4.05
N VAL A 213 -8.75 9.42 4.59
CA VAL A 213 -10.05 8.98 4.05
C VAL A 213 -11.10 10.09 4.10
N LEU A 214 -11.12 10.91 5.14
CA LEU A 214 -12.02 12.05 5.24
C LEU A 214 -11.70 13.09 4.17
N LYS A 215 -10.43 13.48 4.03
CA LYS A 215 -9.96 14.45 3.04
C LYS A 215 -10.34 14.09 1.61
N VAL A 216 -10.34 12.80 1.28
CA VAL A 216 -10.65 12.31 -0.07
C VAL A 216 -12.15 12.33 -0.38
N LYS A 217 -12.99 12.25 0.65
CA LYS A 217 -14.45 12.21 0.48
C LYS A 217 -15.09 13.60 0.39
N ASP A 218 -14.39 14.62 0.89
CA ASP A 218 -14.79 16.03 0.84
C ASP A 218 -14.52 16.65 -0.54
#